data_AF-A0A960E1P4-F1
#
_entry.id   AF-A0A960E1P4-F1
#
_cell.length_a   1.000
_cell.length_b   1.000
_cell.length_c   1.000
_cell.angle_alpha   90.00
_cell.angle_beta   90.00
_cell.angle_gamma   90.00
#
_symmetry.space_group_name_H-M   'P 1'
#
loop_
_entity.id
_entity.type
_entity.pdbx_description
1 polymer ?
#
loop_
_entity_poly.entity_id
_entity_poly.type
_entity_poly.pdbx_seq_one_letter_code
_entity_poly.pdbx_strand_id
1 'polypeptide(L)'
;MHFGGFEALRALAAVMVVVHHAGSYAGEARAGRLAVPASVMDGGVAVFFVLSGFLIYRPFVARDAEGRDAPRLGDFWWRRLLRIVPAYWVVLTFFWALGAFELGSDWWRYYLLLQIYSPSTVLGGVVQAWSLATEMSFYLVLPLWAAAVARLGADRSPSARLVRHLAGCGVLWLAGYASRIAIEAWWP
;
A
#
# COMPACT_ATOMS: atom_id res chain seq x y z
N MET A 1 1.31 18.47 12.68
CA MET A 1 2.01 18.88 11.45
C MET A 1 1.42 18.12 10.28
N HIS A 2 0.81 18.81 9.32
CA HIS A 2 0.32 18.23 8.08
C HIS A 2 1.45 18.32 7.07
N PHE A 3 1.98 17.18 6.60
CA PHE A 3 3.11 17.17 5.67
C PHE A 3 2.61 17.26 4.24
N GLY A 4 2.21 18.47 3.82
CA GLY A 4 1.70 18.71 2.47
C GLY A 4 2.66 18.24 1.37
N GLY A 5 3.98 18.31 1.60
CA GLY A 5 4.99 17.84 0.65
C GLY A 5 4.96 16.32 0.41
N PHE A 6 4.74 15.50 1.44
CA PHE A 6 4.67 14.04 1.24
C PHE A 6 3.37 13.61 0.57
N GLU A 7 2.26 14.28 0.86
CA GLU A 7 1.00 14.06 0.14
C GLU A 7 1.10 14.52 -1.32
N ALA A 8 1.82 15.61 -1.60
CA ALA A 8 2.09 16.07 -2.96
C ALA A 8 2.99 15.10 -3.74
N LEU A 9 4.03 14.54 -3.10
CA LEU A 9 4.86 13.49 -3.72
C LEU A 9 4.06 12.21 -3.98
N ARG A 10 3.16 11.83 -3.06
CA ARG A 10 2.25 10.70 -3.25
C ARG A 10 1.26 10.95 -4.39
N ALA A 11 0.74 12.17 -4.51
CA ALA A 11 -0.11 12.58 -5.62
C ALA A 11 0.66 12.56 -6.94
N LEU A 12 1.90 13.06 -6.98
CA LEU A 12 2.78 13.02 -8.15
C LEU A 12 3.06 11.58 -8.57
N ALA A 13 3.39 10.70 -7.62
CA ALA A 13 3.58 9.27 -7.89
C ALA A 13 2.32 8.62 -8.46
N ALA A 14 1.14 8.90 -7.89
CA ALA A 14 -0.13 8.42 -8.41
C ALA A 14 -0.42 8.93 -9.84
N VAL A 15 -0.10 10.20 -10.14
CA VAL A 15 -0.25 10.77 -11.49
C VAL A 15 0.67 10.08 -12.48
N MET A 16 1.93 9.80 -12.12
CA MET A 16 2.85 9.07 -13.00
C MET A 16 2.29 7.68 -13.35
N VAL A 17 1.71 6.96 -12.38
CA VAL A 17 1.06 5.66 -12.59
C VAL A 17 -0.13 5.77 -13.55
N VAL A 18 -0.99 6.77 -13.38
CA VAL A 18 -2.14 7.01 -14.26
C VAL A 18 -1.70 7.31 -15.69
N VAL A 19 -0.70 8.20 -15.87
CA VAL A 19 -0.19 8.58 -17.20
C VAL A 19 0.36 7.37 -17.94
N HIS A 20 1.10 6.50 -17.25
CA HIS A 20 1.65 5.30 -17.87
C HIS A 20 0.56 4.33 -18.31
N HIS A 21 -0.40 4.00 -17.43
CA HIS A 21 -1.49 3.11 -17.83
C HIS A 21 -2.32 3.69 -18.98
N ALA A 22 -2.62 4.99 -18.96
CA ALA A 22 -3.30 5.64 -20.08
C ALA A 22 -2.48 5.52 -21.39
N GLY A 23 -1.15 5.70 -21.33
CA GLY A 23 -0.25 5.48 -22.46
C GLY A 23 -0.21 4.03 -22.95
N SER A 24 -0.16 3.06 -22.03
CA SER A 24 -0.19 1.62 -22.36
C SER A 24 -1.50 1.22 -23.04
N TYR A 25 -2.64 1.73 -22.58
CA TYR A 25 -3.94 1.49 -23.22
C TYR A 25 -4.08 2.20 -24.58
N ALA A 26 -3.42 3.36 -24.77
CA ALA A 26 -3.45 4.10 -26.04
C ALA A 26 -2.56 3.48 -27.14
N GLY A 27 -1.56 2.66 -26.75
CA GLY A 27 -0.59 2.03 -27.63
C GLY A 27 0.64 2.91 -27.94
N GLU A 28 1.81 2.29 -28.12
CA GLU A 28 3.11 2.97 -28.28
C GLU A 28 3.11 4.02 -29.42
N ALA A 29 2.41 3.73 -30.52
CA ALA A 29 2.28 4.63 -31.67
C ALA A 29 1.54 5.94 -31.36
N ARG A 30 0.68 5.97 -30.32
CA ARG A 30 -0.07 7.17 -29.88
C ARG A 30 0.54 7.82 -28.63
N ALA A 31 1.31 7.07 -27.84
CA ALA A 31 1.92 7.57 -26.61
C ALA A 31 3.04 8.60 -26.87
N GLY A 32 3.82 8.45 -27.94
CA GLY A 32 4.86 9.42 -28.31
C GLY A 32 5.81 9.77 -27.14
N ARG A 33 5.95 11.06 -26.81
CA ARG A 33 6.77 11.54 -25.68
C ARG A 33 6.19 11.23 -24.28
N LEU A 34 4.97 10.73 -24.21
CA LEU A 34 4.31 10.29 -22.98
C LEU A 34 4.55 8.79 -22.70
N ALA A 35 5.29 8.09 -23.56
CA ALA A 35 5.77 6.73 -23.27
C ALA A 35 6.76 6.81 -22.10
N VAL A 36 6.29 6.54 -20.89
CA VAL A 36 7.12 6.50 -19.68
C VAL A 36 7.80 5.14 -19.61
N PRO A 37 9.15 5.08 -19.48
CA PRO A 37 9.86 3.81 -19.32
C PRO A 37 9.33 3.01 -18.14
N ALA A 38 9.18 1.68 -18.30
CA ALA A 38 8.73 0.79 -17.23
C ALA A 38 9.61 0.91 -15.95
N SER A 39 10.91 1.17 -16.10
CA SER A 39 11.82 1.38 -14.97
C SER A 39 11.52 2.64 -14.14
N VAL A 40 10.98 3.69 -14.76
CA VAL A 40 10.53 4.90 -14.05
C VAL A 40 9.24 4.61 -13.26
N MET A 41 8.42 3.69 -13.77
CA MET A 41 7.21 3.20 -13.10
C MET A 41 7.51 2.39 -11.84
N ASP A 42 8.46 1.45 -11.94
CA ASP A 42 8.89 0.64 -10.80
C ASP A 42 9.41 1.53 -9.67
N GLY A 43 10.16 2.59 -10.02
CA GLY A 43 10.59 3.63 -9.09
C GLY A 43 9.43 4.41 -8.47
N GLY A 44 8.45 4.83 -9.27
CA GLY A 44 7.28 5.58 -8.79
C GLY A 44 6.41 4.79 -7.82
N VAL A 45 6.17 3.52 -8.10
CA VAL A 45 5.40 2.61 -7.23
C VAL A 45 6.16 2.31 -5.94
N ALA A 46 7.48 2.09 -6.02
CA ALA A 46 8.31 1.92 -4.83
C ALA A 46 8.27 3.15 -3.92
N VAL A 47 8.39 4.35 -4.49
CA VAL A 47 8.28 5.62 -3.74
C VAL A 47 6.89 5.76 -3.11
N PHE A 48 5.82 5.45 -3.85
CA PHE A 48 4.45 5.50 -3.32
C PHE A 48 4.29 4.61 -2.07
N PHE A 49 4.78 3.37 -2.11
CA PHE A 49 4.67 2.45 -0.98
C PHE A 49 5.54 2.83 0.20
N VAL A 50 6.77 3.32 -0.02
CA VAL A 50 7.64 3.82 1.05
C VAL A 50 6.99 5.00 1.75
N LEU A 51 6.45 5.97 0.99
CA LEU A 51 5.76 7.13 1.56
C LEU A 51 4.48 6.72 2.29
N SER A 52 3.70 5.79 1.73
CA SER A 52 2.48 5.29 2.36
C SER A 52 2.77 4.61 3.69
N GLY A 53 3.77 3.71 3.71
CA GLY A 53 4.21 3.05 4.94
C GLY A 53 4.69 4.05 6.00
N PHE A 54 5.51 5.03 5.59
CA PHE A 54 5.97 6.10 6.48
C PHE A 54 4.82 6.92 7.07
N LEU A 55 3.88 7.39 6.24
CA LEU A 55 2.76 8.22 6.69
C LEU A 55 1.78 7.46 7.59
N ILE A 56 1.60 6.16 7.37
CA ILE A 56 0.78 5.29 8.22
C ILE A 56 1.46 5.06 9.57
N TYR A 57 2.76 4.76 9.57
CA TYR A 57 3.49 4.35 10.77
C TYR A 57 3.85 5.53 11.68
N ARG A 58 4.20 6.68 11.11
CA ARG A 58 4.72 7.85 11.85
C ARG A 58 3.81 8.33 13.00
N PRO A 59 2.47 8.47 12.87
CA PRO A 59 1.62 8.92 13.97
C PRO A 59 1.69 8.02 15.21
N PHE A 60 1.94 6.72 15.03
CA PHE A 60 2.09 5.78 16.13
C PHE A 60 3.43 5.99 16.84
N VAL A 61 4.52 6.05 16.07
CA VAL A 61 5.88 6.32 16.61
C VAL A 61 5.94 7.65 17.34
N ALA A 62 5.37 8.71 16.75
CA ALA A 62 5.37 10.04 17.36
C ALA A 62 4.64 10.05 18.71
N ARG A 63 3.50 9.36 18.81
CA ARG A 63 2.76 9.28 20.07
C ARG A 63 3.47 8.43 21.11
N ASP A 64 4.05 7.31 20.72
CA ASP A 64 4.85 6.48 21.63
C ASP A 64 6.09 7.22 22.15
N ALA A 65 6.81 7.94 21.29
CA ALA A 65 7.97 8.75 21.66
C ALA A 65 7.62 9.87 22.65
N GLU A 66 6.40 10.41 22.56
CA GLU A 66 5.84 11.39 23.51
C GLU A 66 5.22 10.74 24.76
N GLY A 67 5.30 9.41 24.91
CA GLY A 67 4.71 8.68 26.04
C GLY A 67 3.18 8.69 26.06
N ARG A 68 2.54 8.98 24.93
CA ARG A 68 1.07 9.03 24.81
C ARG A 68 0.52 7.71 24.27
N ASP A 69 -0.72 7.43 24.63
CA ASP A 69 -1.45 6.28 24.09
C ASP A 69 -1.49 6.30 22.56
N ALA A 70 -1.36 5.13 21.95
CA ALA A 70 -1.47 4.96 20.51
C ALA A 70 -2.83 5.47 19.98
N PRO A 71 -2.89 5.94 18.73
CA PRO A 71 -4.16 6.21 18.07
C PRO A 71 -5.11 5.00 18.17
N ARG A 72 -6.40 5.25 18.38
CA ARG A 72 -7.43 4.20 18.37
C ARG A 72 -7.44 3.52 17.00
N LEU A 73 -7.08 2.24 16.97
CA LEU A 73 -6.98 1.44 15.74
C LEU A 73 -8.33 1.34 15.01
N GLY A 74 -9.42 1.13 15.74
CA GLY A 74 -10.77 1.06 15.18
C GLY A 74 -11.14 2.33 14.41
N ASP A 75 -10.96 3.50 15.03
CA ASP A 75 -11.24 4.79 14.37
C ASP A 75 -10.36 5.00 13.13
N PHE A 76 -9.11 4.57 13.19
CA PHE A 76 -8.18 4.64 12.05
C PHE A 76 -8.66 3.78 10.89
N TRP A 77 -8.97 2.49 11.13
CA TRP A 77 -9.44 1.58 10.10
C TRP A 77 -10.79 1.98 9.52
N TRP A 78 -11.73 2.40 10.38
CA TRP A 78 -13.07 2.80 9.95
C TRP A 78 -13.04 3.96 8.95
N ARG A 79 -12.27 5.01 9.25
CA ARG A 79 -12.09 6.15 8.34
C ARG A 79 -11.51 5.77 6.99
N ARG A 80 -10.59 4.79 6.96
CA ARG A 80 -9.94 4.33 5.71
C ARG A 80 -10.89 3.45 4.91
N LEU A 81 -11.59 2.52 5.57
CA LEU A 81 -12.58 1.65 4.94
C LEU A 81 -13.70 2.46 4.29
N LEU A 82 -14.31 3.39 5.02
CA LEU A 82 -15.40 4.22 4.49
C LEU A 82 -14.97 5.13 3.34
N ARG A 83 -13.69 5.50 3.28
CA ARG A 83 -13.14 6.32 2.19
C ARG A 83 -12.85 5.50 0.94
N ILE A 84 -12.35 4.28 1.09
CA ILE A 84 -11.75 3.50 -0.01
C ILE A 84 -12.76 2.50 -0.59
N VAL A 85 -13.38 1.71 0.30
CA VAL A 85 -14.18 0.54 -0.10
C VAL A 85 -15.38 0.92 -0.98
N PRO A 86 -16.18 1.95 -0.65
CA PRO A 86 -17.33 2.30 -1.48
C PRO A 86 -16.93 2.73 -2.89
N ALA A 87 -15.91 3.57 -3.02
CA ALA A 87 -15.42 4.04 -4.32
C ALA A 87 -14.88 2.87 -5.16
N TYR A 88 -14.11 1.98 -4.54
CA TYR A 88 -13.60 0.79 -5.22
C TYR A 88 -14.72 -0.14 -5.70
N TRP A 89 -15.72 -0.42 -4.85
CA TRP A 89 -16.86 -1.26 -5.23
C TRP A 89 -17.63 -0.68 -6.41
N VAL A 90 -17.87 0.64 -6.44
CA VAL A 90 -18.52 1.30 -7.57
C VAL A 90 -17.73 1.09 -8.85
N VAL A 91 -16.42 1.34 -8.83
CA VAL A 91 -15.55 1.17 -10.01
C VAL A 91 -15.50 -0.28 -10.47
N LEU A 92 -15.29 -1.22 -9.55
CA LEU A 92 -15.24 -2.66 -9.85
C LEU A 92 -16.56 -3.13 -10.49
N THR A 93 -17.69 -2.78 -9.88
CA THR A 93 -19.02 -3.19 -10.36
C THR A 93 -19.34 -2.55 -11.71
N PHE A 94 -19.00 -1.27 -11.89
CA PHE A 94 -19.22 -0.55 -13.14
C PHE A 94 -18.50 -1.21 -14.31
N PHE A 95 -17.19 -1.47 -14.19
CA PHE A 95 -16.42 -2.09 -15.26
C PHE A 95 -16.80 -3.56 -15.49
N TRP A 96 -17.13 -4.29 -14.43
CA TRP A 96 -17.67 -5.65 -14.55
C TRP A 96 -18.99 -5.65 -15.32
N ALA A 97 -19.93 -4.75 -15.01
CA ALA A 97 -21.22 -4.65 -15.70
C ALA A 97 -21.09 -4.25 -17.18
N LEU A 98 -20.01 -3.58 -17.57
CA LEU A 98 -19.67 -3.29 -18.96
C LEU A 98 -19.03 -4.48 -19.70
N GLY A 99 -18.81 -5.62 -19.02
CA GLY A 99 -18.14 -6.79 -19.59
C GLY A 99 -16.63 -6.60 -19.79
N ALA A 100 -15.99 -5.68 -19.06
CA ALA A 100 -14.55 -5.44 -19.20
C ALA A 100 -13.69 -6.61 -18.71
N PHE A 101 -14.23 -7.44 -17.82
CA PHE A 101 -13.60 -8.64 -17.27
C PHE A 101 -14.65 -9.53 -16.62
N GLU A 102 -14.32 -10.81 -16.44
CA GLU A 102 -15.13 -11.78 -15.71
C GLU A 102 -14.60 -11.95 -14.28
N LEU A 103 -15.50 -11.96 -13.30
CA LEU A 103 -15.14 -12.18 -11.88
C LEU A 103 -15.09 -13.68 -11.52
N GLY A 104 -15.88 -14.51 -12.21
CA GLY A 104 -15.96 -15.95 -11.97
C GLY A 104 -16.29 -16.32 -10.51
N SER A 105 -15.82 -17.50 -10.08
CA SER A 105 -15.99 -17.98 -8.69
C SER A 105 -15.15 -17.20 -7.66
N ASP A 106 -14.17 -16.43 -8.11
CA ASP A 106 -13.26 -15.65 -7.28
C ASP A 106 -13.75 -14.21 -7.01
N TRP A 107 -15.00 -13.88 -7.37
CA TRP A 107 -15.59 -12.54 -7.19
C TRP A 107 -15.33 -11.93 -5.80
N TRP A 108 -15.42 -12.75 -4.74
CA TRP A 108 -15.24 -12.33 -3.36
C TRP A 108 -13.83 -11.82 -3.07
N ARG A 109 -12.80 -12.36 -3.74
CA ARG A 109 -11.42 -11.89 -3.59
C ARG A 109 -11.28 -10.46 -4.09
N TYR A 110 -11.96 -10.09 -5.17
CA TYR A 110 -11.94 -8.72 -5.69
C TYR A 110 -12.66 -7.78 -4.74
N TYR A 111 -13.90 -8.08 -4.35
CA TYR A 111 -14.67 -7.21 -3.44
C TYR A 111 -14.03 -7.03 -2.06
N LEU A 112 -13.27 -8.02 -1.58
CA LEU A 112 -12.54 -7.95 -0.31
C LEU A 112 -11.10 -7.43 -0.43
N LEU A 113 -10.65 -7.04 -1.63
CA LEU A 113 -9.28 -6.58 -1.89
C LEU A 113 -8.22 -7.65 -1.53
N LEU A 114 -8.54 -8.93 -1.74
CA LEU A 114 -7.70 -10.09 -1.45
C LEU A 114 -7.06 -10.69 -2.71
N GLN A 115 -7.28 -10.11 -3.89
CA GLN A 115 -6.83 -10.66 -5.17
C GLN A 115 -5.30 -10.80 -5.28
N ILE A 116 -4.54 -10.02 -4.50
CA ILE A 116 -3.06 -10.07 -4.44
C ILE A 116 -2.51 -11.34 -3.79
N TYR A 117 -3.35 -12.11 -3.10
CA TYR A 117 -2.95 -13.33 -2.40
C TYR A 117 -3.16 -14.61 -3.21
N SER A 118 -3.53 -14.48 -4.49
CA SER A 118 -3.64 -15.64 -5.39
C SER A 118 -3.07 -15.34 -6.77
N PRO A 119 -2.19 -16.20 -7.31
CA PRO A 119 -1.63 -16.04 -8.66
C PRO A 119 -2.69 -15.97 -9.76
N SER A 120 -3.85 -16.62 -9.56
CA SER A 120 -4.92 -16.62 -10.56
C SER A 120 -5.70 -15.31 -10.61
N THR A 121 -5.64 -14.49 -9.56
CA THR A 121 -6.47 -13.28 -9.43
C THR A 121 -5.68 -11.98 -9.37
N VAL A 122 -4.37 -12.03 -9.14
CA VAL A 122 -3.50 -10.86 -8.86
C VAL A 122 -3.55 -9.78 -9.94
N LEU A 123 -3.72 -10.15 -11.21
CA LEU A 123 -3.87 -9.22 -12.34
C LEU A 123 -5.29 -9.18 -12.91
N GLY A 124 -6.26 -9.82 -12.26
CA GLY A 124 -7.66 -9.85 -12.71
C GLY A 124 -8.48 -8.65 -12.22
N GLY A 125 -9.67 -8.47 -12.79
CA GLY A 125 -10.55 -7.36 -12.45
C GLY A 125 -9.99 -6.01 -12.91
N VAL A 126 -10.08 -4.99 -12.05
CA VAL A 126 -9.37 -3.73 -12.26
C VAL A 126 -7.88 -3.98 -12.01
N VAL A 127 -7.10 -4.18 -13.08
CA VAL A 127 -5.68 -4.58 -13.03
C VAL A 127 -4.90 -3.76 -11.99
N GLN A 128 -5.09 -2.44 -11.97
CA GLN A 128 -4.36 -1.49 -11.14
C GLN A 128 -4.70 -1.60 -9.64
N ALA A 129 -5.79 -2.30 -9.30
CA ALA A 129 -6.24 -2.48 -7.92
C ALA A 129 -5.31 -3.37 -7.08
N TRP A 130 -4.32 -4.05 -7.69
CA TRP A 130 -3.27 -4.76 -6.94
C TRP A 130 -2.52 -3.80 -5.98
N SER A 131 -2.29 -2.56 -6.40
CA SER A 131 -1.62 -1.55 -5.60
C SER A 131 -2.47 -1.11 -4.41
N LEU A 132 -3.78 -0.93 -4.64
CA LEU A 132 -4.76 -0.61 -3.61
C LEU A 132 -4.91 -1.73 -2.59
N ALA A 133 -5.01 -2.98 -3.05
CA ALA A 133 -5.06 -4.16 -2.17
C ALA A 133 -3.81 -4.26 -1.30
N THR A 134 -2.63 -3.96 -1.86
CA THR A 134 -1.37 -3.90 -1.10
C THR A 134 -1.41 -2.78 -0.05
N GLU A 135 -1.94 -1.61 -0.39
CA GLU A 135 -2.12 -0.49 0.55
C GLU A 135 -3.09 -0.85 1.69
N MET A 136 -4.15 -1.63 1.41
CA MET A 136 -5.05 -2.14 2.45
C MET A 136 -4.32 -3.05 3.44
N SER A 137 -3.40 -3.89 2.98
CA SER A 137 -2.56 -4.70 3.86
C SER A 137 -1.67 -3.83 4.75
N PHE A 138 -1.15 -2.70 4.25
CA PHE A 138 -0.40 -1.74 5.08
C PHE A 138 -1.30 -1.07 6.13
N TYR A 139 -2.52 -0.69 5.77
CA TYR A 139 -3.47 -0.13 6.73
C TYR A 139 -3.83 -1.11 7.85
N LEU A 140 -3.82 -2.41 7.59
CA LEU A 140 -4.05 -3.42 8.61
C LEU A 140 -2.79 -3.69 9.46
N VAL A 141 -1.66 -3.99 8.80
CA VAL A 141 -0.46 -4.53 9.45
C VAL A 141 0.33 -3.46 10.19
N LEU A 142 0.57 -2.29 9.60
CA LEU A 142 1.47 -1.29 10.19
C LEU A 142 0.99 -0.73 11.53
N PRO A 143 -0.32 -0.41 11.72
CA PRO A 143 -0.81 0.01 13.03
C PRO A 143 -0.67 -1.07 14.11
N LEU A 144 -0.93 -2.33 13.77
CA LEU A 144 -0.76 -3.47 14.68
C LEU A 144 0.71 -3.67 15.04
N TRP A 145 1.59 -3.62 14.03
CA TRP A 145 3.03 -3.70 14.21
C TRP A 145 3.54 -2.59 15.12
N ALA A 146 3.15 -1.33 14.87
CA ALA A 146 3.55 -0.21 15.69
C ALA A 146 3.12 -0.38 17.16
N ALA A 147 1.88 -0.83 17.37
CA ALA A 147 1.36 -1.10 18.71
C ALA A 147 2.09 -2.26 19.39
N ALA A 148 2.46 -3.31 18.66
CA ALA A 148 3.25 -4.43 19.18
C ALA A 148 4.65 -3.96 19.59
N VAL A 149 5.36 -3.25 18.71
CA VAL A 149 6.69 -2.67 19.00
C VAL A 149 6.64 -1.76 20.22
N ALA A 150 5.61 -0.92 20.35
CA ALA A 150 5.44 -0.04 21.50
C ALA A 150 5.25 -0.79 22.83
N ARG A 151 4.60 -1.96 22.81
CA ARG A 151 4.34 -2.79 23.99
C ARG A 151 5.53 -3.64 24.43
N LEU A 152 6.48 -3.93 23.54
CA LEU A 152 7.59 -4.85 23.81
C LEU A 152 8.71 -4.26 24.69
N GLY A 153 8.71 -2.96 24.95
CA GLY A 153 9.74 -2.33 25.78
C GLY A 153 9.15 -1.52 26.93
N ALA A 154 9.80 -1.60 28.10
CA ALA A 154 9.49 -0.81 29.29
C ALA A 154 10.22 0.56 29.28
N ASP A 155 10.74 0.97 28.13
CA ASP A 155 11.62 2.12 27.99
C ASP A 155 10.93 3.42 28.42
N ARG A 156 11.55 4.11 29.39
CA ARG A 156 11.10 5.44 29.83
C ARG A 156 11.71 6.58 29.03
N SER A 157 12.84 6.34 28.35
CA SER A 157 13.51 7.35 27.54
C SER A 157 12.91 7.45 26.12
N PRO A 158 12.62 8.66 25.62
CA PRO A 158 12.20 8.87 24.24
C PRO A 158 13.19 8.32 23.20
N SER A 159 14.50 8.39 23.47
CA SER A 159 15.53 7.90 22.54
C SER A 159 15.50 6.38 22.40
N ALA A 160 15.30 5.66 23.50
CA ALA A 160 15.19 4.20 23.50
C ALA A 160 13.94 3.73 22.74
N ARG A 161 12.81 4.43 22.91
CA ARG A 161 11.57 4.18 22.15
C ARG A 161 11.77 4.36 20.64
N LEU A 162 12.49 5.41 20.24
CA LEU A 162 12.82 5.65 18.84
C LEU A 162 13.71 4.56 18.25
N VAL A 163 14.80 4.19 18.97
CA VAL A 163 15.70 3.11 18.55
C VAL A 163 14.95 1.80 18.37
N ARG A 164 14.01 1.48 19.28
CA ARG A 164 13.14 0.31 19.18
C ARG A 164 12.25 0.35 17.93
N HIS A 165 11.65 1.50 17.61
CA HIS A 165 10.88 1.64 16.37
C HIS A 165 11.74 1.51 15.11
N LEU A 166 12.97 2.04 15.13
CA LEU A 166 13.94 1.87 14.03
C LEU A 166 14.35 0.41 13.86
N ALA A 167 14.61 -0.30 14.96
CA ALA A 167 14.87 -1.74 14.95
C ALA A 167 13.67 -2.51 14.38
N GLY A 168 12.45 -2.13 14.77
CA GLY A 168 11.21 -2.67 14.20
C GLY A 168 11.08 -2.45 12.69
N CYS A 169 11.48 -1.28 12.18
CA CYS A 169 11.56 -1.04 10.74
C CYS A 169 12.62 -1.93 10.07
N GLY A 170 13.77 -2.13 10.72
CA GLY A 170 14.81 -3.06 10.26
C GLY A 170 14.31 -4.50 10.16
N VAL A 171 13.51 -4.96 11.13
CA VAL A 171 12.88 -6.29 11.09
C VAL A 171 11.90 -6.41 9.92
N LEU A 172 11.04 -5.41 9.68
CA LEU A 172 10.13 -5.42 8.52
C LEU A 172 10.90 -5.46 7.21
N TRP A 173 11.99 -4.71 7.09
CA TRP A 173 12.83 -4.70 5.90
C TRP A 173 13.50 -6.06 5.66
N LEU A 174 14.10 -6.65 6.71
CA LEU A 174 14.71 -7.98 6.64
C LEU A 174 13.69 -9.05 6.28
N ALA A 175 12.49 -9.00 6.88
CA ALA A 175 11.41 -9.94 6.58
C ALA A 175 10.95 -9.81 5.12
N GLY A 176 10.78 -8.58 4.61
CA GLY A 176 10.45 -8.32 3.22
C GLY A 176 11.53 -8.85 2.26
N TYR A 177 12.80 -8.58 2.56
CA TYR A 177 13.93 -9.06 1.77
C TYR A 177 14.02 -10.59 1.76
N ALA A 178 13.88 -11.23 2.92
CA ALA A 178 13.85 -12.68 3.03
C ALA A 178 12.66 -13.30 2.28
N SER A 179 11.48 -12.68 2.37
CA SER A 179 10.29 -13.16 1.64
C SER A 179 10.48 -13.10 0.13
N ARG A 180 11.15 -12.07 -0.37
CA ARG A 180 11.50 -11.95 -1.79
C ARG A 180 12.43 -13.09 -2.23
N ILE A 181 13.51 -13.32 -1.49
CA ILE A 181 14.45 -14.43 -1.78
C ILE A 181 13.72 -15.77 -1.76
N ALA A 182 12.85 -15.98 -0.77
CA ALA A 182 12.06 -17.21 -0.68
C ALA A 182 11.13 -17.36 -1.88
N ILE A 183 10.42 -16.31 -2.31
CA ILE A 183 9.54 -16.39 -3.48
C ILE A 183 10.36 -16.70 -4.74
N GLU A 184 11.48 -16.00 -4.96
CA GLU A 184 12.36 -16.24 -6.12
C GLU A 184 12.97 -17.65 -6.12
N ALA A 185 13.25 -18.23 -4.95
CA ALA A 185 13.79 -19.58 -4.84
C ALA A 185 12.74 -20.69 -5.01
N TRP A 186 11.47 -20.42 -4.69
CA TRP A 186 10.38 -21.40 -4.73
C TRP A 186 9.53 -21.31 -6.00
N TRP A 187 9.66 -20.23 -6.78
CA TRP A 187 8.98 -20.02 -8.05
C TRP A 187 10.00 -19.70 -9.16
N PRO A 188 10.64 -20.72 -9.75
CA PRO A 188 11.59 -20.53 -10.85
C PRO A 188 10.94 -20.03 -12.14
#